data_AF-A0A961WB97-F1
#
_entry.id   AF-A0A961WB97-F1
#
_cell.length_a   1.000
_cell.length_b   1.000
_cell.length_c   1.000
_cell.angle_alpha   90.00
_cell.angle_beta   90.00
_cell.angle_gamma   90.00
#
_symmetry.space_group_name_H-M   'P 1'
#
loop_
_entity.id
_entity.type
_entity.pdbx_description
1 polymer ?
#
loop_
_entity_poly.entity_id
_entity_poly.type
_entity_poly.pdbx_seq_one_letter_code
_entity_poly.pdbx_strand_id
1 'polypeptide(L)'
;VSDPLFQYRARGADLHLADRFVSTPKIGEADTLWALEGAVVLGPFSLQGEYAQDTVATASALASADPTYTGWYVSGSWFLTGESRPYKDGLFGRVKVKNPVAADGGGWGAWQIAGRYDALDLSDQSGAIPSCTACGEQKTWLIGMNWYLNDYMRLMLNVNQSEIAGGVNDGAEITGVGMRAQMDW
;
A
#
# COMPACT_ATOMS: atom_id res chain seq x y z
N VAL A 1 -28.53 -13.43 15.74
CA VAL A 1 -27.15 -13.74 15.29
C VAL A 1 -26.43 -12.40 15.37
N SER A 2 -25.51 -12.22 16.31
CA SER A 2 -24.72 -10.98 16.38
C SER A 2 -23.84 -10.92 15.14
N ASP A 3 -23.83 -9.79 14.42
CA ASP A 3 -22.92 -9.61 13.30
C ASP A 3 -21.47 -9.83 13.77
N PRO A 4 -20.64 -10.52 12.98
CA PRO A 4 -19.27 -10.77 13.37
C PRO A 4 -18.49 -9.46 13.39
N LEU A 5 -17.96 -9.10 14.55
CA LEU A 5 -17.07 -7.94 14.71
C LEU A 5 -15.91 -8.00 13.71
N PHE A 6 -15.54 -6.86 13.16
CA PHE A 6 -14.42 -6.75 12.22
C PHE A 6 -13.13 -6.29 12.92
N GLN A 7 -12.02 -6.42 12.20
CA GLN A 7 -10.67 -6.13 12.68
C GLN A 7 -9.88 -5.37 11.61
N TYR A 8 -8.86 -4.64 12.05
CA TYR A 8 -8.00 -3.82 11.20
C TYR A 8 -6.61 -4.40 11.13
N ARG A 9 -6.04 -4.45 9.92
CA ARG A 9 -4.73 -5.04 9.65
C ARG A 9 -4.28 -4.72 8.23
N ALA A 10 -3.01 -4.45 8.03
CA ALA A 10 -2.42 -4.34 6.70
C ALA A 10 -1.20 -5.25 6.54
N ARG A 11 -0.76 -5.36 5.30
CA ARG A 11 0.56 -5.89 4.94
C ARG A 11 1.41 -4.72 4.47
N GLY A 12 2.73 -4.83 4.59
CA GLY A 12 3.64 -3.86 3.99
C GLY A 12 3.46 -3.79 2.47
N ALA A 13 3.80 -2.65 1.87
CA ALA A 13 3.65 -2.40 0.44
C ALA A 13 4.16 -3.56 -0.45
N ASP A 14 3.30 -3.95 -1.39
CA ASP A 14 3.50 -5.01 -2.39
C ASP A 14 3.82 -6.43 -1.90
N LEU A 15 3.85 -6.67 -0.59
CA LEU A 15 4.01 -8.01 -0.01
C LEU A 15 2.67 -8.74 0.14
N HIS A 16 1.99 -9.00 -0.97
CA HIS A 16 0.67 -9.64 -0.98
C HIS A 16 0.63 -11.04 -0.35
N LEU A 17 1.80 -11.70 -0.26
CA LEU A 17 2.01 -13.02 0.35
C LEU A 17 2.57 -12.97 1.78
N ALA A 18 2.95 -11.79 2.30
CA ALA A 18 3.50 -11.70 3.65
C ALA A 18 2.42 -11.84 4.72
N ASP A 19 2.89 -12.13 5.94
CA ASP A 19 2.08 -12.03 7.13
C ASP A 19 1.71 -10.58 7.44
N ARG A 20 0.80 -10.42 8.38
CA ARG A 20 0.38 -9.11 8.90
C ARG A 20 0.96 -8.97 10.29
N PHE A 21 1.92 -8.07 10.43
CA PHE A 21 2.67 -7.89 11.68
C PHE A 21 1.98 -6.93 12.65
N VAL A 22 1.13 -6.05 12.11
CA VAL A 22 0.27 -5.16 12.89
C VAL A 22 -1.19 -5.49 12.62
N SER A 23 -1.94 -5.73 13.67
CA SER A 23 -3.37 -6.03 13.61
C SER A 23 -4.09 -5.81 14.92
N THR A 24 -5.35 -5.41 14.85
CA THR A 24 -6.28 -5.43 15.98
C THR A 24 -6.93 -6.81 16.13
N PRO A 25 -7.46 -7.14 17.32
CA PRO A 25 -8.49 -8.17 17.45
C PRO A 25 -9.79 -7.73 16.77
N LYS A 26 -10.77 -8.64 16.70
CA LYS A 26 -12.12 -8.34 16.22
C LYS A 26 -12.88 -7.56 17.28
N ILE A 27 -13.01 -6.25 17.08
CA ILE A 27 -13.56 -5.32 18.08
C ILE A 27 -14.60 -4.36 17.52
N GLY A 28 -14.59 -4.10 16.20
CA GLY A 28 -15.43 -3.07 15.61
C GLY A 28 -16.87 -3.54 15.37
N GLU A 29 -17.83 -2.74 15.82
CA GLU A 29 -19.27 -2.86 15.49
C GLU A 29 -19.67 -1.88 14.39
N ALA A 30 -19.06 -0.70 14.37
CA ALA A 30 -19.20 0.32 13.34
C ALA A 30 -17.91 1.14 13.27
N ASP A 31 -17.72 1.87 12.18
CA ASP A 31 -16.58 2.75 12.00
C ASP A 31 -16.95 4.00 11.18
N THR A 32 -16.05 4.98 11.17
CA THR A 32 -16.19 6.19 10.36
C THR A 32 -14.84 6.56 9.79
N LEU A 33 -14.68 6.30 8.49
CA LEU A 33 -13.47 6.55 7.74
C LEU A 33 -13.53 7.88 6.98
N TRP A 34 -12.51 8.70 7.17
CA TRP A 34 -12.22 9.88 6.37
C TRP A 34 -10.95 9.63 5.57
N ALA A 35 -10.96 9.94 4.27
CA ALA A 35 -9.79 9.81 3.42
C ALA A 35 -9.60 11.03 2.50
N LEU A 36 -8.33 11.36 2.25
CA LEU A 36 -7.91 12.38 1.32
C LEU A 36 -6.89 11.77 0.36
N GLU A 37 -7.05 12.05 -0.93
CA GLU A 37 -6.17 11.58 -1.98
C GLU A 37 -5.70 12.74 -2.87
N GLY A 38 -4.51 12.61 -3.43
CA GLY A 38 -3.96 13.58 -4.37
C GLY A 38 -2.95 12.93 -5.32
N ALA A 39 -2.97 13.36 -6.58
CA ALA A 39 -2.05 12.88 -7.60
C ALA A 39 -1.70 13.97 -8.61
N VAL A 40 -0.45 13.92 -9.11
CA VAL A 40 0.05 14.78 -10.17
C VAL A 40 0.90 13.96 -11.14
N VAL A 41 0.77 14.26 -12.43
CA VAL A 41 1.58 13.70 -13.51
C VAL A 41 2.21 14.83 -14.30
N LEU A 42 3.55 14.85 -14.35
CA LEU A 42 4.36 15.83 -15.07
C LEU A 42 5.25 15.09 -16.05
N GLY A 43 4.73 14.85 -17.25
CA GLY A 43 5.42 14.07 -18.27
C GLY A 43 5.76 12.67 -17.72
N PRO A 44 7.05 12.29 -17.66
CA PRO A 44 7.45 10.96 -17.20
C PRO A 44 7.44 10.77 -15.69
N PHE A 45 7.31 11.85 -14.92
CA PHE A 45 7.22 11.81 -13.47
C PHE A 45 5.76 11.79 -13.02
N SER A 46 5.47 10.98 -11.99
CA SER A 46 4.19 11.01 -11.28
C SER A 46 4.40 10.99 -9.78
N LEU A 47 3.57 11.69 -9.03
CA LEU A 47 3.50 11.62 -7.58
C LEU A 47 2.04 11.43 -7.16
N GLN A 48 1.79 10.59 -6.16
CA GLN A 48 0.48 10.39 -5.57
C GLN A 48 0.61 10.12 -4.07
N GLY A 49 -0.47 10.35 -3.33
CA GLY A 49 -0.56 9.98 -1.93
C GLY A 49 -1.99 9.94 -1.45
N GLU A 50 -2.21 9.15 -0.41
CA GLU A 50 -3.48 9.04 0.30
C GLU A 50 -3.21 9.10 1.79
N TYR A 51 -4.14 9.71 2.52
CA TYR A 51 -4.21 9.70 3.98
C TYR A 51 -5.61 9.26 4.37
N ALA A 52 -5.72 8.37 5.35
CA ALA A 52 -6.96 7.91 5.93
C ALA A 52 -6.89 7.98 7.46
N GLN A 53 -8.03 8.32 8.05
CA GLN A 53 -8.29 8.25 9.48
C GLN A 53 -9.60 7.48 9.68
N ASP A 54 -9.60 6.57 10.63
CA ASP A 54 -10.75 5.71 10.89
C ASP A 54 -11.04 5.63 12.38
N THR A 55 -12.19 6.15 12.80
CA THR A 55 -12.66 6.08 14.18
C THR A 55 -13.58 4.88 14.35
N VAL A 56 -13.21 3.97 15.25
CA VAL A 56 -13.88 2.67 15.43
C VAL A 56 -14.80 2.74 16.64
N ALA A 57 -16.09 2.45 16.45
CA ALA A 57 -17.00 2.16 17.54
C ALA A 57 -16.82 0.69 17.97
N THR A 58 -16.23 0.48 19.14
CA THR A 58 -15.96 -0.88 19.62
C THR A 58 -17.16 -1.50 20.31
N ALA A 59 -17.25 -2.83 20.23
CA ALA A 59 -18.22 -3.58 21.03
C ALA A 59 -17.98 -3.30 22.51
N SER A 60 -18.99 -2.75 23.20
CA SER A 60 -18.89 -2.33 24.61
C SER A 60 -18.52 -3.49 25.56
N ALA A 61 -18.81 -4.73 25.15
CA ALA A 61 -18.44 -5.94 25.89
C ALA A 61 -16.95 -6.30 25.76
N LEU A 62 -16.25 -5.75 24.77
CA LEU A 62 -14.85 -6.04 24.48
C LEU A 62 -13.93 -4.88 24.84
N ALA A 63 -14.30 -3.65 24.55
CA ALA A 63 -13.52 -2.48 24.92
C ALA A 63 -14.44 -1.31 25.30
N SER A 64 -13.95 -0.44 26.16
CA SER A 64 -14.62 0.82 26.53
C SER A 64 -13.83 2.00 25.97
N ALA A 65 -13.43 1.88 24.70
CA ALA A 65 -12.54 2.79 23.99
C ALA A 65 -12.92 2.79 22.51
N ASP A 66 -12.91 3.95 21.87
CA ASP A 66 -13.21 4.10 20.45
C ASP A 66 -11.95 4.62 19.76
N PRO A 67 -11.02 3.71 19.39
CA PRO A 67 -9.71 4.09 18.90
C PRO A 67 -9.85 4.76 17.53
N THR A 68 -8.94 5.69 17.27
CA THR A 68 -8.78 6.33 15.95
C THR A 68 -7.49 5.87 15.31
N TYR A 69 -7.62 5.10 14.25
CA TYR A 69 -6.51 4.58 13.46
C TYR A 69 -6.16 5.51 12.32
N THR A 70 -4.90 5.52 11.91
CA THR A 70 -4.46 6.33 10.77
C THR A 70 -3.59 5.52 9.82
N GLY A 71 -3.67 5.83 8.54
CA GLY A 71 -2.83 5.20 7.54
C GLY A 71 -2.59 6.15 6.37
N TRP A 72 -1.38 6.16 5.84
CA TRP A 72 -1.07 7.01 4.70
C TRP A 72 0.06 6.44 3.85
N TYR A 73 0.17 6.95 2.63
CA TYR A 73 1.34 6.70 1.81
C TYR A 73 1.65 7.88 0.89
N VAL A 74 2.91 7.94 0.46
CA VAL A 74 3.35 8.76 -0.68
C VAL A 74 4.08 7.84 -1.65
N SER A 75 3.75 7.93 -2.93
CA SER A 75 4.37 7.14 -3.99
C SER A 75 4.74 8.00 -5.19
N GLY A 76 6.00 7.88 -5.61
CA GLY A 76 6.54 8.54 -6.78
C GLY A 76 6.99 7.52 -7.83
N SER A 77 6.91 7.88 -9.10
CA SER A 77 7.47 7.07 -10.18
C SER A 77 8.02 7.91 -11.31
N TRP A 78 9.00 7.38 -12.02
CA TRP A 78 9.58 8.00 -13.19
C TRP A 78 9.83 6.97 -14.29
N PHE A 79 9.23 7.18 -15.47
CA PHE A 79 9.62 6.52 -16.71
C PHE A 79 10.95 7.05 -17.27
N LEU A 80 12.00 6.25 -17.18
CA LEU A 80 13.33 6.55 -17.71
C LEU A 80 13.33 6.68 -19.25
N THR A 81 12.39 6.01 -19.89
CA THR A 81 12.17 5.97 -21.35
C THR A 81 11.19 7.04 -21.86
N GLY A 82 10.67 7.89 -20.96
CA GLY A 82 9.91 9.09 -21.29
C GLY A 82 8.40 8.90 -21.49
N GLU A 83 7.85 7.71 -21.29
CA GLU A 83 6.40 7.47 -21.19
C GLU A 83 5.79 8.29 -20.07
N SER A 84 4.47 8.51 -20.11
CA SER A 84 3.73 9.18 -19.05
C SER A 84 2.62 8.26 -18.56
N ARG A 85 2.30 8.30 -17.26
CA ARG A 85 1.12 7.61 -16.74
C ARG A 85 -0.12 8.37 -17.19
N PRO A 86 -1.04 7.77 -17.97
CA PRO A 86 -2.29 8.43 -18.26
C PRO A 86 -3.05 8.68 -16.96
N TYR A 87 -3.58 9.88 -16.81
CA TYR A 87 -4.37 10.26 -15.64
C TYR A 87 -5.58 11.05 -16.10
N LYS A 88 -6.77 10.52 -15.81
CA LYS A 88 -8.05 11.12 -16.22
C LYS A 88 -9.13 10.73 -15.23
N ASP A 89 -10.01 11.67 -14.89
CA ASP A 89 -11.18 11.44 -14.02
C ASP A 89 -10.81 10.79 -12.67
N GLY A 90 -9.67 11.19 -12.08
CA GLY A 90 -9.16 10.65 -10.82
C GLY A 90 -8.44 9.29 -10.93
N LEU A 91 -8.34 8.72 -12.14
CA LEU A 91 -7.85 7.36 -12.33
C LEU A 91 -6.57 7.33 -13.17
N PHE A 92 -5.62 6.50 -12.73
CA PHE A 92 -4.48 6.13 -13.56
C PHE A 92 -4.88 5.10 -14.60
N GLY A 93 -4.55 5.38 -15.86
CA GLY A 93 -4.82 4.49 -16.98
C GLY A 93 -3.64 3.60 -17.35
N ARG A 94 -3.88 2.74 -18.35
CA ARG A 94 -2.87 1.87 -18.95
C ARG A 94 -1.79 2.70 -19.65
N VAL A 95 -0.54 2.46 -19.29
CA VAL A 95 0.64 3.10 -19.91
C VAL A 95 0.72 2.70 -21.38
N LYS A 96 0.96 3.69 -22.24
CA LYS A 96 1.22 3.49 -23.67
C LYS A 96 2.71 3.46 -23.93
N VAL A 97 3.22 2.29 -24.30
CA VAL A 97 4.66 2.06 -24.48
C VAL A 97 5.10 2.65 -25.81
N LYS A 98 6.06 3.58 -25.79
CA LYS A 98 6.49 4.29 -27.01
C LYS A 98 7.27 3.39 -27.96
N ASN A 99 8.08 2.47 -27.42
CA ASN A 99 8.95 1.59 -28.20
C ASN A 99 8.82 0.12 -27.72
N PRO A 100 7.72 -0.58 -28.05
CA PRO A 100 7.48 -1.96 -27.59
C PRO A 100 8.57 -2.95 -28.03
N VAL A 101 8.85 -3.97 -27.20
CA VAL A 101 9.94 -4.93 -27.43
C VAL A 101 9.81 -5.72 -28.72
N ALA A 102 8.57 -6.08 -29.08
CA ALA A 102 8.26 -6.85 -30.29
C ALA A 102 7.75 -5.96 -31.45
N ALA A 103 7.97 -4.65 -31.41
CA ALA A 103 7.67 -3.77 -32.56
C ALA A 103 8.72 -3.94 -33.67
N ASP A 104 8.36 -3.58 -34.91
CA ASP A 104 9.26 -3.60 -36.06
C ASP A 104 10.53 -2.79 -35.75
N GLY A 105 11.67 -3.47 -35.63
CA GLY A 105 12.97 -2.86 -35.29
C GLY A 105 13.48 -3.13 -33.87
N GLY A 106 12.74 -3.84 -33.01
CA GLY A 106 13.24 -4.35 -31.71
C GLY A 106 13.38 -3.31 -30.61
N GLY A 107 12.25 -2.75 -30.17
CA GLY A 107 12.24 -1.76 -29.08
C GLY A 107 12.74 -2.30 -27.72
N TRP A 108 12.99 -1.40 -26.78
CA TRP A 108 13.42 -1.73 -25.41
C TRP A 108 12.27 -1.72 -24.38
N GLY A 109 11.03 -1.49 -24.80
CA GLY A 109 9.89 -1.29 -23.91
C GLY A 109 9.95 0.05 -23.17
N ALA A 110 9.22 0.14 -22.05
CA ALA A 110 9.30 1.26 -21.13
C ALA A 110 9.89 0.83 -19.78
N TRP A 111 10.86 1.58 -19.27
CA TRP A 111 11.48 1.34 -17.98
C TRP A 111 11.01 2.40 -16.98
N GLN A 112 10.47 1.95 -15.86
CA GLN A 112 9.97 2.81 -14.78
C GLN A 112 10.66 2.43 -13.48
N ILE A 113 11.14 3.43 -12.75
CA ILE A 113 11.49 3.28 -11.34
C ILE A 113 10.35 3.85 -10.49
N ALA A 114 10.10 3.24 -9.34
CA ALA A 114 9.07 3.67 -8.41
C ALA A 114 9.60 3.60 -6.97
N GLY A 115 9.12 4.52 -6.15
CA GLY A 115 9.34 4.54 -4.72
C GLY A 115 8.01 4.70 -4.00
N ARG A 116 7.89 4.10 -2.83
CA ARG A 116 6.76 4.32 -1.92
C ARG A 116 7.24 4.31 -0.48
N TYR A 117 6.61 5.16 0.32
CA TYR A 117 6.65 5.07 1.77
C TYR A 117 5.21 5.04 2.26
N ASP A 118 4.88 4.06 3.10
CA ASP A 118 3.58 3.94 3.75
C ASP A 118 3.72 3.72 5.25
N ALA A 119 2.74 4.22 5.99
CA ALA A 119 2.64 4.05 7.42
C ALA A 119 1.21 3.67 7.79
N LEU A 120 1.06 2.77 8.75
CA LEU A 120 -0.20 2.40 9.37
C LEU A 120 -0.01 2.42 10.89
N ASP A 121 -0.86 3.14 11.59
CA ASP A 121 -0.89 3.21 13.05
C ASP A 121 -2.22 2.65 13.58
N LEU A 122 -2.12 1.49 14.24
CA LEU A 122 -3.19 0.79 14.96
C LEU A 122 -2.96 0.81 16.48
N SER A 123 -2.10 1.71 16.98
CA SER A 123 -1.68 1.74 18.38
C SER A 123 -2.57 2.58 19.30
N ASP A 124 -3.42 3.43 18.73
CA ASP A 124 -4.31 4.31 19.50
C ASP A 124 -5.21 3.50 20.44
N GLN A 125 -5.23 3.92 21.70
CA GLN A 125 -5.94 3.28 22.81
C GLN A 125 -5.70 1.76 22.95
N SER A 126 -4.62 1.21 22.39
CA SER A 126 -4.34 -0.24 22.41
C SER A 126 -4.28 -0.84 23.81
N GLY A 127 -3.82 -0.08 24.81
CA GLY A 127 -3.81 -0.50 26.22
C GLY A 127 -5.20 -0.62 26.86
N ALA A 128 -6.24 -0.01 26.28
CA ALA A 128 -7.64 -0.11 26.72
C ALA A 128 -8.40 -1.22 25.96
N ILE A 129 -7.78 -1.89 25.00
CA ILE A 129 -8.37 -2.95 24.20
C ILE A 129 -7.81 -4.30 24.68
N PRO A 130 -8.62 -5.14 25.34
CA PRO A 130 -8.23 -6.50 25.69
C PRO A 130 -7.77 -7.29 24.46
N SER A 131 -6.70 -8.07 24.63
CA SER A 131 -6.14 -8.91 23.57
C SER A 131 -5.59 -8.17 22.35
N CYS A 132 -5.34 -6.85 22.44
CA CYS A 132 -4.65 -6.04 21.42
C CYS A 132 -3.14 -6.32 21.38
N THR A 133 -2.73 -7.57 21.19
CA THR A 133 -1.32 -7.98 21.32
C THR A 133 -0.45 -7.51 20.16
N ALA A 134 -0.99 -7.37 18.95
CA ALA A 134 -0.27 -6.94 17.74
C ALA A 134 -0.67 -5.52 17.30
N CYS A 135 -1.27 -4.74 18.19
CA CYS A 135 -1.60 -3.35 17.93
C CYS A 135 -0.34 -2.51 18.04
N GLY A 136 -0.10 -1.65 17.05
CA GLY A 136 1.18 -0.99 16.86
C GLY A 136 1.21 -0.17 15.58
N GLU A 137 2.39 0.27 15.21
CA GLU A 137 2.67 1.02 14.00
C GLU A 137 3.54 0.19 13.06
N GLN A 138 3.24 0.24 11.76
CA GLN A 138 4.08 -0.32 10.71
C GLN A 138 4.44 0.78 9.73
N LYS A 139 5.74 0.97 9.49
CA LYS A 139 6.27 1.85 8.44
C LYS A 139 7.00 1.01 7.41
N THR A 140 6.69 1.22 6.13
CA THR A 140 7.29 0.46 5.04
C THR A 140 7.83 1.40 3.98
N TRP A 141 9.09 1.20 3.59
CA TRP A 141 9.63 1.77 2.35
C TRP A 141 9.69 0.70 1.27
N LEU A 142 9.47 1.11 0.01
CA LEU A 142 9.57 0.26 -1.16
C LEU A 142 10.32 0.98 -2.27
N ILE A 143 11.19 0.24 -2.96
CA ILE A 143 11.80 0.61 -4.22
C ILE A 143 11.45 -0.46 -5.25
N GLY A 144 10.96 -0.02 -6.41
CA GLY A 144 10.50 -0.89 -7.48
C GLY A 144 11.06 -0.51 -8.83
N MET A 145 11.24 -1.51 -9.68
CA MET A 145 11.53 -1.35 -11.11
C MET A 145 10.50 -2.12 -11.92
N ASN A 146 9.89 -1.43 -12.88
CA ASN A 146 8.92 -2.01 -13.80
C ASN A 146 9.45 -1.91 -15.22
N TRP A 147 9.37 -3.01 -15.94
CA TRP A 147 9.64 -3.08 -17.38
C TRP A 147 8.36 -3.41 -18.12
N TYR A 148 7.85 -2.45 -18.89
CA TYR A 148 6.68 -2.62 -19.74
C TYR A 148 7.16 -3.05 -21.12
N LEU A 149 6.96 -4.32 -21.46
CA LEU A 149 7.42 -4.86 -22.74
C LEU A 149 6.56 -4.31 -23.89
N ASN A 150 5.27 -4.13 -23.64
CA ASN A 150 4.27 -3.54 -24.51
C ASN A 150 3.10 -3.03 -23.65
N ASP A 151 2.02 -2.57 -24.28
CA ASP A 151 0.82 -2.06 -23.61
C ASP A 151 0.11 -3.08 -22.69
N TYR A 152 0.38 -4.37 -22.84
CA TYR A 152 -0.36 -5.48 -22.22
C TYR A 152 0.51 -6.33 -21.28
N MET A 153 1.83 -6.19 -21.34
CA MET A 153 2.77 -7.03 -20.61
C MET A 153 3.78 -6.18 -19.84
N ARG A 154 3.90 -6.46 -18.53
CA ARG A 154 4.93 -5.86 -17.69
C ARG A 154 5.55 -6.86 -16.73
N LEU A 155 6.84 -6.67 -16.46
CA LEU A 155 7.60 -7.34 -15.40
C LEU A 155 7.90 -6.33 -14.31
N MET A 156 7.79 -6.76 -13.05
CA MET A 156 7.97 -5.92 -11.88
C MET A 156 8.93 -6.60 -10.92
N LEU A 157 9.86 -5.83 -10.36
CA LEU A 157 10.75 -6.22 -9.27
C LEU A 157 10.65 -5.18 -8.17
N ASN A 158 10.32 -5.61 -6.96
CA ASN A 158 10.20 -4.74 -5.79
C ASN A 158 11.08 -5.25 -4.66
N VAL A 159 11.70 -4.31 -3.94
CA VAL A 159 12.35 -4.53 -2.65
C VAL A 159 11.69 -3.60 -1.65
N ASN A 160 11.36 -4.11 -0.47
CA ASN A 160 10.80 -3.31 0.60
C ASN A 160 11.31 -3.80 1.95
N GLN A 161 11.20 -2.92 2.94
CA GLN A 161 11.43 -3.25 4.34
C GLN A 161 10.37 -2.56 5.18
N SER A 162 9.83 -3.28 6.15
CA SER A 162 8.89 -2.78 7.14
C SER A 162 9.53 -2.75 8.52
N GLU A 163 9.36 -1.66 9.25
CA GLU A 163 9.71 -1.52 10.66
C GLU A 163 8.43 -1.51 11.48
N ILE A 164 8.42 -2.26 12.59
CA ILE A 164 7.27 -2.41 13.47
C ILE A 164 7.58 -1.78 14.83
N ALA A 165 6.67 -0.95 15.32
CA ALA A 165 6.71 -0.40 16.67
C ALA A 165 5.45 -0.78 17.45
N GLY A 166 5.61 -1.18 18.71
CA GLY A 166 4.52 -1.62 19.58
C GLY A 166 4.05 -3.06 19.35
N GLY A 167 3.23 -3.53 20.28
CA GLY A 167 2.72 -4.90 20.31
C GLY A 167 3.82 -5.96 20.50
N VAL A 168 3.49 -7.21 20.18
CA VAL A 168 4.39 -8.37 20.33
C VAL A 168 5.52 -8.42 19.30
N ASN A 169 5.45 -7.59 18.26
CA ASN A 169 6.43 -7.52 17.18
C ASN A 169 7.30 -6.24 17.26
N ASP A 170 7.33 -5.57 18.41
CA ASP A 170 8.08 -4.33 18.61
C ASP A 170 9.57 -4.50 18.25
N GLY A 171 10.09 -3.57 17.44
CA GLY A 171 11.47 -3.57 16.94
C GLY A 171 11.74 -4.56 15.80
N ALA A 172 10.71 -5.23 15.26
CA ALA A 172 10.90 -6.13 14.13
C ALA A 172 11.17 -5.37 12.82
N GLU A 173 12.15 -5.85 12.06
CA GLU A 173 12.41 -5.45 10.68
C GLU A 173 12.09 -6.59 9.72
N ILE A 174 11.22 -6.35 8.74
CA ILE A 174 10.78 -7.35 7.76
C ILE A 174 11.18 -6.90 6.36
N THR A 175 12.16 -7.57 5.77
CA THR A 175 12.58 -7.32 4.39
C THR A 175 11.89 -8.28 3.43
N GLY A 176 11.44 -7.78 2.28
CA GLY A 176 10.85 -8.61 1.24
C GLY A 176 11.34 -8.24 -0.16
N VAL A 177 11.44 -9.27 -1.01
CA VAL A 177 11.74 -9.14 -2.43
C VAL A 177 10.61 -9.81 -3.22
N GLY A 178 10.03 -9.09 -4.17
CA GLY A 178 8.90 -9.56 -4.96
C GLY A 178 9.17 -9.40 -6.45
N MET A 179 8.82 -10.43 -7.22
CA MET A 179 8.80 -10.37 -8.68
C MET A 179 7.39 -10.70 -9.18
N ARG A 180 6.94 -9.99 -10.21
CA ARG A 180 5.64 -10.26 -10.83
C ARG A 180 5.73 -10.09 -12.35
N ALA A 181 5.29 -11.11 -13.07
CA ALA A 181 4.91 -10.98 -14.47
C ALA A 181 3.40 -10.74 -14.54
N GLN A 182 2.98 -9.69 -15.25
CA GLN A 182 1.58 -9.37 -15.46
C GLN A 182 1.29 -9.29 -16.96
N MET A 183 0.18 -9.92 -17.35
CA MET A 183 -0.40 -9.83 -18.67
C MET A 183 -1.91 -9.54 -18.53
N ASP A 184 -2.41 -8.55 -19.25
CA ASP A 184 -3.83 -8.21 -19.35
C ASP A 184 -4.26 -8.05 -20.81
N TRP A 185 -5.50 -8.38 -21.16
CA TRP A 185 -6.03 -8.37 -22.54
C TRP A 185 -7.31 -7.55 -22.65
#